data_AF-A0A9W4B2N6-F1
#
_entry.id   AF-A0A9W4B2N6-F1
#
_cell.length_a   1.000
_cell.length_b   1.000
_cell.length_c   1.000
_cell.angle_alpha   90.00
_cell.angle_beta   90.00
_cell.angle_gamma   90.00
#
_symmetry.space_group_name_H-M   'P 1'
#
loop_
_entity.id
_entity.type
_entity.pdbx_description
1 polymer ?
#
loop_
_entity_poly.entity_id
_entity_poly.type
_entity_poly.pdbx_seq_one_letter_code
_entity_poly.pdbx_strand_id
1 'polypeptide(L)'
;MAVSRTRRARAARKRKKRMAAVDHDLTAEQWAAIKDAWEGCAYCGATDAALQRDCVMAISRGGRYTIDNVVPACARCNTSKCNDEVTGWMRRKRLDERRFLQRYVEIRAALLADAG
;
A
#
# COMPACT_ATOMS: atom_id res chain seq x y z
N MET A 1 5.09 -3.69 34.25
CA MET A 1 3.80 -3.74 33.51
C MET A 1 3.62 -5.10 32.84
N ALA A 2 2.47 -5.75 33.00
CA ALA A 2 2.19 -7.03 32.36
C ALA A 2 2.06 -6.88 30.83
N VAL A 3 2.83 -7.65 30.06
CA VAL A 3 2.77 -7.60 28.60
C VAL A 3 1.48 -8.26 28.12
N SER A 4 0.63 -7.50 27.42
CA SER A 4 -0.59 -8.04 26.81
C SER A 4 -0.25 -9.17 25.82
N ARG A 5 -0.84 -10.35 26.06
CA ARG A 5 -0.61 -11.58 25.27
C ARG A 5 -1.68 -11.82 24.19
N THR A 6 -2.60 -10.88 23.99
CA THR A 6 -3.65 -11.03 22.96
C THR A 6 -3.03 -11.14 21.56
N ARG A 7 -3.73 -11.81 20.64
CA ARG A 7 -3.30 -11.94 19.23
C ARG A 7 -3.08 -10.55 18.60
N ARG A 8 -3.96 -9.58 18.90
CA ARG A 8 -3.86 -8.19 18.46
C ARG A 8 -2.60 -7.50 19.00
N ALA A 9 -2.32 -7.63 20.29
CA ALA A 9 -1.11 -7.03 20.90
C ALA A 9 0.17 -7.64 20.31
N ARG A 10 0.20 -8.95 20.04
CA ARG A 10 1.33 -9.61 19.36
C ARG A 10 1.52 -9.09 17.94
N ALA A 11 0.42 -8.98 17.16
CA ALA A 11 0.47 -8.46 15.80
C ALA A 11 0.95 -7.01 15.74
N ALA A 12 0.47 -6.15 16.65
CA ALA A 12 0.89 -4.76 16.74
C ALA A 12 2.39 -4.63 17.06
N ARG A 13 2.91 -5.42 18.01
CA ARG A 13 4.36 -5.46 18.30
C ARG A 13 5.19 -5.94 17.11
N LYS A 14 4.74 -6.98 16.41
CA LYS A 14 5.41 -7.49 15.20
C LYS A 14 5.44 -6.42 14.10
N ARG A 15 4.34 -5.70 13.91
CA ARG A 15 4.26 -4.57 12.96
C ARG A 15 5.24 -3.46 13.36
N LYS A 16 5.21 -3.01 14.63
CA LYS A 16 6.13 -1.98 15.14
C LYS A 16 7.60 -2.36 14.90
N LYS A 17 7.98 -3.60 15.22
CA LYS A 17 9.35 -4.09 15.00
C LYS A 17 9.74 -4.04 13.52
N ARG A 18 8.84 -4.43 12.61
CA ARG A 18 9.09 -4.39 11.17
C ARG A 18 9.24 -2.96 10.65
N MET A 19 8.36 -2.06 11.08
CA MET A 19 8.45 -0.63 10.73
C MET A 19 9.77 0.00 11.19
N ALA A 20 10.28 -0.43 12.35
CA ALA A 20 11.53 0.11 12.90
C ALA A 20 12.79 -0.55 12.32
N ALA A 21 12.66 -1.62 11.52
CA ALA A 21 13.79 -2.38 11.01
C ALA A 21 14.28 -1.87 9.65
N VAL A 22 13.55 -0.97 9.02
CA VAL A 22 13.78 -0.52 7.64
C VAL A 22 13.42 0.95 7.52
N ASP A 23 14.14 1.68 6.67
CA ASP A 23 13.78 3.05 6.36
C ASP A 23 12.50 3.13 5.52
N HIS A 24 11.73 4.17 5.82
CA HIS A 24 10.48 4.52 5.20
C HIS A 24 10.60 5.99 4.78
N ASP A 25 10.84 6.23 3.50
CA ASP A 25 11.26 7.51 2.92
C ASP A 25 10.15 8.22 2.13
N LEU A 26 8.93 7.65 2.09
CA LEU A 26 7.81 8.28 1.42
C LEU A 26 7.46 9.64 2.06
N THR A 27 7.68 10.73 1.30
CA THR A 27 7.38 12.10 1.74
C THR A 27 5.90 12.45 1.57
N ALA A 28 5.48 13.60 2.12
CA ALA A 28 4.11 14.09 1.96
C ALA A 28 3.82 14.52 0.50
N GLU A 29 4.81 15.09 -0.17
CA GLU A 29 4.76 15.55 -1.56
C GLU A 29 4.66 14.35 -2.50
N GLN A 30 5.49 13.32 -2.29
CA GLN A 30 5.41 12.06 -3.03
C GLN A 30 4.04 11.38 -2.82
N TRP A 31 3.49 11.43 -1.60
CA TRP A 31 2.15 10.92 -1.35
C TRP A 31 1.06 11.72 -2.08
N ALA A 32 1.20 13.04 -2.18
CA ALA A 32 0.29 13.86 -2.97
C ALA A 32 0.35 13.47 -4.46
N ALA A 33 1.56 13.40 -5.04
CA ALA A 33 1.77 12.99 -6.42
C ALA A 33 1.22 11.58 -6.72
N ILE A 34 1.38 10.63 -5.79
CA ILE A 34 0.78 9.29 -5.90
C ILE A 34 -0.75 9.37 -5.95
N LYS A 35 -1.40 10.17 -5.10
CA LYS A 35 -2.86 10.29 -5.13
C LYS A 35 -3.33 10.88 -6.45
N ASP A 36 -2.65 11.92 -6.92
CA ASP A 36 -3.03 12.64 -8.13
C ASP A 36 -2.86 11.74 -9.36
N ALA A 37 -1.77 10.97 -9.46
CA ALA A 37 -1.54 10.05 -10.58
C ALA A 37 -2.54 8.89 -10.65
N TRP A 38 -3.09 8.46 -9.52
CA TRP A 38 -4.05 7.35 -9.46
C TRP A 38 -5.52 7.79 -9.58
N GLU A 39 -5.83 9.05 -9.27
CA GLU A 39 -7.17 9.66 -9.35
C GLU A 39 -8.26 8.90 -8.58
N GLY A 40 -7.90 8.10 -7.57
CA GLY A 40 -8.82 7.28 -6.82
C GLY A 40 -8.16 6.07 -6.18
N CYS A 41 -8.97 5.14 -5.68
CA CYS A 41 -8.47 3.87 -5.17
C CYS A 41 -7.82 3.06 -6.30
N ALA A 42 -6.53 2.73 -6.15
CA ALA A 42 -5.76 1.97 -7.13
C ALA A 42 -6.36 0.60 -7.48
N TYR A 43 -7.18 0.05 -6.59
CA TYR A 43 -7.75 -1.28 -6.75
C TYR A 43 -9.16 -1.28 -7.33
N CYS A 44 -10.07 -0.50 -6.75
CA CYS A 44 -11.48 -0.52 -7.14
C CYS A 44 -11.93 0.74 -7.90
N GLY A 45 -11.05 1.73 -8.07
CA GLY A 45 -11.35 2.98 -8.78
C GLY A 45 -12.27 3.96 -8.03
N ALA A 46 -12.62 3.68 -6.77
CA ALA A 46 -13.50 4.58 -6.00
C ALA A 46 -12.82 5.93 -5.75
N THR A 47 -13.53 7.02 -6.07
CA THR A 47 -13.06 8.42 -5.96
C THR A 47 -13.74 9.16 -4.81
N ASP A 48 -14.84 8.62 -4.29
CA ASP A 48 -15.68 9.16 -3.21
C ASP A 48 -15.24 8.70 -1.80
N ALA A 49 -14.10 8.00 -1.71
CA ALA A 49 -13.61 7.42 -0.47
C ALA A 49 -12.30 8.05 0.00
N ALA A 50 -12.15 8.20 1.32
CA ALA A 50 -10.87 8.58 1.91
C ALA A 50 -9.79 7.54 1.59
N LEU A 51 -8.71 7.99 0.95
CA LEU A 51 -7.61 7.16 0.48
C LEU A 51 -6.54 6.99 1.57
N GLN A 52 -6.09 5.76 1.75
CA GLN A 52 -5.03 5.37 2.67
C GLN A 52 -3.80 4.91 1.88
N ARG A 53 -2.63 5.01 2.51
CA ARG A 53 -1.38 4.43 2.00
C ARG A 53 -1.43 2.91 2.16
N ASP A 54 -1.51 2.19 1.06
CA ASP A 54 -1.32 0.73 1.04
C ASP A 54 -0.01 0.37 0.33
N CYS A 55 0.69 -0.62 0.87
CA CYS A 55 1.90 -1.14 0.26
C CYS A 55 1.53 -2.28 -0.70
N VAL A 56 1.88 -2.16 -1.97
CA VAL A 56 1.65 -3.21 -2.99
C VAL A 56 2.31 -4.51 -2.54
N MET A 57 3.60 -4.48 -2.21
CA MET A 57 4.24 -5.52 -1.41
C MET A 57 4.03 -5.24 0.07
N ALA A 58 3.32 -6.11 0.78
CA ALA A 58 3.08 -5.92 2.21
C ALA A 58 4.38 -5.85 3.02
N ILE A 59 4.43 -5.00 4.06
CA ILE A 59 5.58 -4.87 4.97
C ILE A 59 5.96 -6.20 5.61
N SER A 60 4.96 -7.06 5.86
CA SER A 60 5.20 -8.39 6.40
C SER A 60 5.97 -9.35 5.49
N ARG A 61 6.11 -8.98 4.21
CA ARG A 61 6.74 -9.71 3.11
C ARG A 61 7.96 -8.96 2.54
N GLY A 62 8.42 -7.89 3.20
CA GLY A 62 9.61 -7.13 2.80
C GLY A 62 9.34 -5.76 2.16
N GLY A 63 8.08 -5.39 1.94
CA GLY A 63 7.76 -4.07 1.39
C GLY A 63 7.98 -2.91 2.37
N ARG A 64 8.03 -1.70 1.82
CA ARG A 64 8.34 -0.45 2.54
C ARG A 64 7.35 0.67 2.19
N TYR A 65 7.44 1.78 2.91
CA TYR A 65 6.73 3.01 2.55
C TYR A 65 7.68 3.87 1.74
N THR A 66 7.70 3.58 0.44
CA THR A 66 8.52 4.22 -0.59
C THR A 66 7.59 4.67 -1.72
N ILE A 67 8.03 5.64 -2.52
CA ILE A 67 7.25 6.15 -3.67
C ILE A 67 6.84 5.04 -4.65
N ASP A 68 7.64 4.00 -4.74
CA ASP A 68 7.51 2.94 -5.72
C ASP A 68 6.70 1.73 -5.21
N ASN A 69 6.44 1.61 -3.91
CA ASN A 69 5.70 0.49 -3.31
C ASN A 69 4.34 0.91 -2.73
N VAL A 70 4.03 2.22 -2.68
CA VAL A 70 2.79 2.73 -2.10
C VAL A 70 1.79 3.13 -3.17
N VAL A 71 0.54 2.74 -2.97
CA VAL A 71 -0.61 3.15 -3.79
C VAL A 71 -1.75 3.67 -2.90
N PRO A 72 -2.63 4.51 -3.42
CA PRO A 72 -3.82 4.93 -2.70
C PRO A 72 -4.87 3.83 -2.71
N ALA A 73 -5.42 3.51 -1.54
CA ALA A 73 -6.46 2.50 -1.40
C ALA A 73 -7.57 2.98 -0.47
N CYS A 74 -8.83 2.73 -0.84
CA CYS A 74 -9.94 2.94 0.08
C CYS A 74 -9.87 1.95 1.25
N ALA A 75 -10.50 2.29 2.38
CA ALA A 75 -10.46 1.47 3.60
C ALA A 75 -10.95 0.02 3.37
N ARG A 76 -11.96 -0.17 2.50
CA ARG A 76 -12.50 -1.49 2.14
C ARG A 76 -11.45 -2.35 1.44
N CYS A 77 -10.77 -1.81 0.43
CA CYS A 77 -9.76 -2.55 -0.32
C CYS A 77 -8.52 -2.81 0.52
N ASN A 78 -8.01 -1.79 1.22
CA ASN A 78 -6.83 -1.90 2.08
C ASN A 78 -7.02 -2.97 3.18
N THR A 79 -8.17 -2.93 3.87
CA THR A 79 -8.50 -3.93 4.90
C THR A 79 -8.68 -5.33 4.29
N SER A 80 -9.33 -5.43 3.14
CA SER A 80 -9.54 -6.73 2.46
C SER A 80 -8.26 -7.34 1.93
N LYS A 81 -7.29 -6.54 1.47
CA LYS A 81 -5.99 -7.00 0.99
C LYS A 81 -5.09 -7.40 2.16
N CYS A 82 -5.08 -6.60 3.22
CA CYS A 82 -4.28 -6.84 4.41
C CYS A 82 -2.80 -7.11 4.06
N ASN A 83 -2.34 -8.35 4.23
CA ASN A 83 -0.97 -8.78 3.95
C ASN A 83 -0.88 -9.80 2.80
N ASP A 84 -1.97 -9.98 2.05
CA ASP A 84 -1.99 -10.83 0.86
C ASP A 84 -1.10 -10.24 -0.23
N GLU A 85 -0.58 -11.12 -1.08
CA GLU A 85 0.09 -10.72 -2.32
C GLU A 85 -0.95 -10.10 -3.26
N VAL A 86 -0.59 -8.95 -3.87
CA VAL A 86 -1.55 -8.07 -4.54
C VAL A 86 -2.28 -8.77 -5.69
N THR A 87 -1.58 -9.50 -6.55
CA THR A 87 -2.18 -10.11 -7.74
C THR A 87 -3.07 -11.29 -7.35
N GLY A 88 -2.63 -12.14 -6.44
CA GLY A 88 -3.43 -13.23 -5.89
C GLY A 88 -4.68 -12.75 -5.16
N TRP A 89 -4.59 -11.62 -4.44
CA TRP A 89 -5.75 -10.98 -3.84
C TRP A 89 -6.70 -10.39 -4.88
N MET A 90 -6.19 -9.66 -5.88
CA MET A 90 -7.00 -9.07 -6.95
C MET A 90 -7.77 -10.13 -7.72
N ARG A 91 -7.12 -11.25 -8.09
CA ARG A 91 -7.78 -12.41 -8.73
C ARG A 91 -8.92 -12.95 -7.88
N ARG A 92 -8.71 -13.17 -6.58
CA ARG A 92 -9.78 -13.60 -5.66
C ARG A 92 -10.94 -12.60 -5.57
N LYS A 93 -10.64 -11.31 -5.62
CA LYS A 93 -11.65 -10.23 -5.58
C LYS A 93 -12.30 -9.97 -6.93
N ARG A 94 -11.86 -10.63 -8.01
CA ARG A 94 -12.29 -10.39 -9.40
C ARG A 94 -12.13 -8.93 -9.81
N LEU A 95 -11.04 -8.31 -9.35
CA LEU A 95 -10.64 -6.96 -9.77
C LEU A 95 -9.80 -7.04 -11.06
N ASP A 96 -9.69 -5.93 -11.76
CA ASP A 96 -8.91 -5.82 -13.01
C ASP A 96 -7.40 -5.76 -12.71
N GLU A 97 -6.80 -6.94 -12.54
CA GLU A 97 -5.36 -7.11 -12.29
C GLU A 97 -4.51 -6.49 -13.41
N ARG A 98 -4.91 -6.69 -14.67
CA ARG A 98 -4.15 -6.22 -15.82
C ARG A 98 -4.07 -4.70 -15.83
N ARG A 99 -5.21 -4.02 -15.65
CA ARG A 99 -5.25 -2.55 -15.58
C ARG A 99 -4.43 -2.02 -14.42
N PHE A 100 -4.52 -2.65 -13.25
CA PHE A 100 -3.70 -2.26 -12.11
C PHE A 100 -2.21 -2.38 -12.40
N LEU A 101 -1.73 -3.51 -12.91
CA LEU A 101 -0.31 -3.74 -13.18
C LEU A 101 0.23 -2.76 -14.23
N GLN A 102 -0.54 -2.52 -15.29
CA GLN A 102 -0.16 -1.56 -16.33
C GLN A 102 -0.01 -0.15 -15.73
N ARG A 103 -1.04 0.36 -15.05
CA ARG A 103 -0.99 1.68 -14.41
C ARG A 103 0.11 1.77 -13.36
N TYR A 104 0.32 0.70 -12.60
CA TYR A 104 1.35 0.66 -11.56
C TYR A 104 2.76 0.82 -12.14
N VAL A 105 3.05 0.20 -13.29
CA VAL A 105 4.32 0.39 -13.99
C VAL A 105 4.43 1.81 -14.55
N GLU A 106 3.40 2.29 -15.25
CA GLU A 106 3.37 3.61 -15.88
C GLU A 106 3.56 4.74 -14.86
N ILE A 107 2.75 4.75 -13.79
CA ILE A 107 2.79 5.76 -12.74
C ILE A 107 4.11 5.73 -11.99
N ARG A 108 4.64 4.53 -11.68
CA ARG A 108 5.94 4.43 -11.01
C ARG A 108 7.06 5.00 -11.86
N ALA A 109 7.07 4.70 -13.16
CA ALA A 109 8.09 5.22 -14.06
C ALA A 109 8.05 6.75 -14.12
N ALA A 110 6.85 7.34 -14.22
CA ALA A 110 6.67 8.78 -14.20
C ALA A 110 7.15 9.42 -12.88
N LEU A 111 6.67 8.90 -11.74
CA LEU A 111 7.00 9.47 -10.42
C LEU A 111 8.48 9.33 -10.05
N LEU A 112 9.17 8.28 -10.52
CA LEU A 112 10.60 8.12 -10.31
C LEU A 112 11.44 9.03 -11.23
N ALA A 113 10.95 9.35 -12.42
CA ALA A 113 11.61 10.30 -13.31
C ALA A 113 11.55 11.73 -12.74
N ASP A 114 10.45 12.09 -12.07
CA ASP A 114 10.26 13.42 -11.47
C ASP A 114 10.97 13.59 -10.11
N ALA A 115 11.42 12.49 -9.50
CA ALA A 115 12.10 12.49 -8.20
C ALA A 115 13.65 12.57 -8.31
N GLY A 116 14.18 12.63 -9.53
CA GLY A 116 15.62 12.66 -9.86
C GLY A 116 16.16 14.04 -10.16
#